data_AF-A0A954XY07-F1
#
_entry.id   AF-A0A954XY07-F1
#
_cell.length_a   1.000
_cell.length_b   1.000
_cell.length_c   1.000
_cell.angle_alpha   90.00
_cell.angle_beta   90.00
_cell.angle_gamma   90.00
#
_symmetry.space_group_name_H-M   'P 1'
#
loop_
_entity.id
_entity.type
_entity.pdbx_description
1 polymer ?
#
loop_
_entity_poly.entity_id
_entity_poly.type
_entity_poly.pdbx_seq_one_letter_code
_entity_poly.pdbx_strand_id
1 'polypeptide(L)'
;MDRIRQVLFLASALALCWLLMQIVHEAGHVLGAWLTGARVERVVLHPLAISRTDVSRNLHPGVVAWLGPVVGALAPCVAWQLMPRRWPSAVAIAGFFAGFCLLANGLYLSVGVAEGIGDCGDLMRHGTPARVLVAIGVAASLAGLLIWHRLGSPLALFTAKRLPSWSAALGCALALAGLAAAEIALS
;
A
#
# COMPACT_ATOMS: atom_id res chain seq x y z
N MET A 1 12.18 -8.96 27.23
CA MET A 1 12.73 -9.48 25.95
C MET A 1 11.63 -9.83 24.95
N ASP A 2 10.55 -10.46 25.38
CA ASP A 2 9.42 -10.85 24.53
C ASP A 2 8.67 -9.71 23.84
N ARG A 3 8.44 -8.60 24.54
CA ARG A 3 7.80 -7.41 23.97
C ARG A 3 8.66 -6.70 22.92
N ILE A 4 9.99 -6.69 23.08
CA ILE A 4 10.92 -6.07 22.12
C ILE A 4 10.82 -6.78 20.77
N ARG A 5 10.89 -8.11 20.78
CA ARG A 5 10.77 -8.95 19.58
C ARG A 5 9.43 -8.75 18.88
N GLN A 6 8.36 -8.66 19.66
CA GLN A 6 7.02 -8.40 19.14
C GLN A 6 6.92 -7.03 18.47
N VAL A 7 7.39 -5.98 19.16
CA VAL A 7 7.40 -4.61 18.63
C VAL A 7 8.26 -4.53 17.38
N LEU A 8 9.45 -5.14 17.39
CA LEU A 8 10.33 -5.19 16.23
C LEU A 8 9.63 -5.84 15.03
N PHE A 9 9.04 -7.02 15.22
CA PHE A 9 8.32 -7.70 14.15
C PHE A 9 7.14 -6.86 13.60
N LEU A 10 6.30 -6.31 14.48
CA LEU A 10 5.13 -5.53 14.06
C LEU A 10 5.53 -4.23 13.36
N ALA A 11 6.48 -3.48 13.93
CA ALA A 11 6.97 -2.24 13.34
C ALA A 11 7.63 -2.51 11.98
N SER A 12 8.48 -3.53 11.88
CA SER A 12 9.10 -3.91 10.62
C SER A 12 8.10 -4.40 9.59
N ALA A 13 7.09 -5.19 9.98
CA ALA A 13 6.07 -5.68 9.08
C ALA A 13 5.18 -4.55 8.54
N LEU A 14 4.78 -3.60 9.39
CA LEU A 14 3.99 -2.44 8.98
C LEU A 14 4.79 -1.52 8.05
N ALA A 15 6.05 -1.22 8.39
CA ALA A 15 6.92 -0.42 7.54
C ALA A 15 7.18 -1.12 6.19
N LEU A 16 7.39 -2.44 6.19
CA LEU A 16 7.55 -3.21 4.97
C LEU A 16 6.27 -3.19 4.12
N CYS A 17 5.09 -3.31 4.74
CA CYS A 17 3.81 -3.15 4.03
C CYS A 17 3.67 -1.75 3.44
N TRP A 18 4.11 -0.71 4.14
CA TRP A 18 4.11 0.66 3.62
C TRP A 18 4.96 0.77 2.35
N LEU A 19 6.23 0.35 2.39
CA LEU A 19 7.12 0.41 1.21
C LEU A 19 6.58 -0.41 0.03
N LEU A 20 6.14 -1.64 0.29
CA LEU A 20 5.55 -2.48 -0.75
C LEU A 20 4.26 -1.88 -1.33
N MET A 21 3.43 -1.23 -0.50
CA MET A 21 2.22 -0.56 -0.96
C MET A 21 2.55 0.60 -1.89
N GLN A 22 3.56 1.43 -1.56
CA GLN A 22 4.04 2.50 -2.44
C GLN A 22 4.49 1.95 -3.80
N ILE A 23 5.22 0.82 -3.82
CA ILE A 23 5.62 0.17 -5.09
C ILE A 23 4.42 -0.20 -5.96
N VAL A 24 3.40 -0.84 -5.37
CA VAL A 24 2.21 -1.27 -6.12
C VAL A 24 1.36 -0.06 -6.55
N HIS A 25 1.30 0.97 -5.72
CA HIS A 25 0.64 2.24 -6.03
C HIS A 25 1.31 2.93 -7.23
N GLU A 26 2.63 3.16 -7.18
CA GLU A 26 3.36 3.79 -8.30
C GLU A 26 3.31 2.93 -9.57
N ALA A 27 3.32 1.60 -9.45
CA ALA A 27 3.11 0.71 -10.60
C ALA A 27 1.75 0.94 -11.27
N GLY A 28 0.74 1.38 -10.52
CA GLY A 28 -0.55 1.83 -11.03
C GLY A 28 -0.44 3.08 -11.91
N HIS A 29 0.31 4.10 -11.47
CA HIS A 29 0.57 5.28 -12.29
C HIS A 29 1.36 4.94 -13.56
N VAL A 30 2.37 4.07 -13.45
CA VAL A 30 3.13 3.58 -14.62
C VAL A 30 2.20 2.89 -15.62
N LEU A 31 1.33 2.00 -15.15
CA LEU A 31 0.33 1.34 -15.99
C LEU A 31 -0.61 2.38 -16.65
N GLY A 32 -1.07 3.38 -15.89
CA GLY A 32 -1.89 4.44 -16.44
C GLY A 32 -1.18 5.27 -17.50
N ALA A 33 0.09 5.59 -17.30
CA ALA A 33 0.90 6.30 -18.29
C ALA A 33 0.95 5.50 -19.59
N TRP A 34 1.27 4.21 -19.52
CA TRP A 34 1.29 3.32 -20.69
C TRP A 34 -0.07 3.22 -21.39
N LEU A 35 -1.17 3.04 -20.65
CA LEU A 35 -2.52 2.94 -21.23
C LEU A 35 -2.99 4.23 -21.90
N THR A 36 -2.49 5.38 -21.45
CA THR A 36 -2.82 6.70 -22.00
C THR A 36 -1.85 7.18 -23.08
N GLY A 37 -0.80 6.39 -23.37
CA GLY A 37 0.26 6.75 -24.32
C GLY A 37 1.27 7.76 -23.79
N ALA A 38 1.22 8.10 -22.50
CA ALA A 38 2.23 8.95 -21.87
C ALA A 38 3.52 8.17 -21.59
N ARG A 39 4.66 8.88 -21.63
CA ARG A 39 5.96 8.33 -21.26
C ARG A 39 6.19 8.54 -19.77
N VAL A 40 6.63 7.49 -19.08
CA VAL A 40 7.15 7.61 -17.70
C VAL A 40 8.55 8.19 -17.76
N GLU A 41 8.78 9.31 -17.07
CA GLU A 41 10.08 10.00 -17.04
C GLU A 41 10.89 9.57 -15.82
N ARG A 42 10.24 9.41 -14.66
CA ARG A 42 10.89 8.95 -13.43
C ARG A 42 9.87 8.32 -12.50
N VAL A 43 10.29 7.30 -11.76
CA VAL A 43 9.57 6.79 -10.60
C VAL A 43 10.48 7.00 -9.40
N VAL A 44 9.99 7.71 -8.38
CA VAL A 44 10.73 7.98 -7.14
C VAL A 44 10.08 7.18 -6.03
N LEU A 45 10.81 6.21 -5.49
CA LEU A 45 10.44 5.43 -4.33
C LEU A 45 11.50 5.69 -3.26
N HIS A 46 11.13 6.37 -2.19
CA HIS A 46 12.07 6.68 -1.11
C HIS A 46 11.39 6.49 0.25
N PRO A 47 12.00 5.79 1.22
CA PRO A 47 11.33 5.40 2.46
C PRO A 47 10.85 6.59 3.31
N LEU A 48 11.49 7.75 3.13
CA LEU A 48 11.23 8.97 3.89
C LEU A 48 10.60 10.09 3.04
N ALA A 49 10.21 9.82 1.80
CA ALA A 49 9.54 10.78 0.95
C ALA A 49 8.21 10.23 0.43
N ILE A 50 7.33 11.13 -0.01
CA ILE A 50 6.14 10.73 -0.75
C ILE A 50 6.60 10.19 -2.09
N SER A 51 6.20 8.97 -2.43
CA SER A 51 6.50 8.38 -3.73
C SER A 51 5.81 9.18 -4.84
N ARG A 52 6.40 9.16 -6.03
CA ARG A 52 5.77 9.79 -7.19
C ARG A 52 6.23 9.17 -8.49
N THR A 53 5.34 9.22 -9.48
CA THR A 53 5.63 8.88 -10.86
C THR A 53 5.53 10.14 -11.71
N ASP A 54 6.68 10.62 -12.16
CA ASP A 54 6.77 11.76 -13.07
C ASP A 54 6.49 11.26 -14.50
N VAL A 55 5.46 11.82 -15.14
CA VAL A 55 5.04 11.47 -16.50
C VAL A 55 5.17 12.65 -17.44
N SER A 56 5.52 12.39 -18.70
CA SER A 56 5.50 13.40 -19.76
C SER A 56 4.09 13.98 -19.92
N ARG A 57 3.97 15.10 -20.64
CA ARG A 57 2.66 15.70 -20.94
C ARG A 57 1.64 14.65 -21.39
N ASN A 58 0.56 14.53 -20.64
CA ASN A 58 -0.50 13.54 -20.85
C ASN A 58 -1.83 14.23 -21.17
N LEU A 59 -2.59 13.68 -22.11
CA LEU A 59 -3.95 14.12 -22.43
C LEU A 59 -5.00 13.55 -21.45
N HIS A 60 -4.64 12.52 -20.68
CA HIS A 60 -5.50 11.85 -19.71
C HIS A 60 -4.88 11.76 -18.30
N PRO A 61 -4.43 12.88 -17.72
CA PRO A 61 -3.75 12.88 -16.41
C PRO A 61 -4.64 12.35 -15.27
N GLY A 62 -5.96 12.56 -15.33
CA GLY A 62 -6.89 11.99 -14.36
C GLY A 62 -6.94 10.46 -14.36
N VAL A 63 -6.69 9.81 -15.52
CA VAL A 63 -6.61 8.34 -15.60
C VAL A 63 -5.36 7.83 -14.89
N VAL A 64 -4.21 8.48 -15.13
CA VAL A 64 -2.95 8.14 -14.46
C VAL A 64 -3.08 8.31 -12.96
N ALA A 65 -3.56 9.46 -12.51
CA ALA A 65 -3.74 9.76 -11.08
C ALA A 65 -4.72 8.79 -10.40
N TRP A 66 -5.76 8.30 -11.09
CA TRP A 66 -6.66 7.28 -10.54
C TRP A 66 -6.03 5.89 -10.47
N LEU A 67 -5.22 5.52 -11.47
CA LEU A 67 -4.68 4.17 -11.52
C LEU A 67 -3.67 3.86 -10.43
N GLY A 68 -2.99 4.87 -9.85
CA GLY A 68 -2.17 4.69 -8.65
C GLY A 68 -2.94 4.02 -7.51
N PRO A 69 -3.93 4.70 -6.91
CA PRO A 69 -4.70 4.16 -5.80
C PRO A 69 -5.60 2.98 -6.20
N VAL A 70 -6.12 2.92 -7.44
CA VAL A 70 -6.96 1.80 -7.88
C VAL A 70 -6.14 0.50 -8.00
N VAL A 71 -5.00 0.53 -8.68
CA VAL A 71 -4.14 -0.65 -8.81
C VAL A 71 -3.46 -0.97 -7.47
N GLY A 72 -3.00 0.07 -6.78
CA GLY A 72 -2.44 0.00 -5.42
C GLY A 72 -3.33 -0.77 -4.45
N ALA A 73 -4.65 -0.55 -4.51
CA ALA A 73 -5.63 -1.23 -3.67
C ALA A 73 -6.08 -2.61 -4.21
N LEU A 74 -6.38 -2.71 -5.51
CA LEU A 74 -7.04 -3.90 -6.07
C LEU A 74 -6.08 -5.02 -6.45
N ALA A 75 -4.88 -4.72 -6.94
CA ALA A 75 -3.93 -5.75 -7.36
C ALA A 75 -3.53 -6.70 -6.20
N PRO A 76 -3.24 -6.19 -4.97
CA PRO A 76 -2.98 -7.05 -3.82
C PRO A 76 -4.18 -7.92 -3.44
N CYS A 77 -5.40 -7.39 -3.56
CA CYS A 77 -6.63 -8.15 -3.30
C CYS A 77 -6.80 -9.32 -4.27
N VAL A 78 -6.59 -9.07 -5.57
CA VAL A 78 -6.63 -10.11 -6.60
C VAL A 78 -5.56 -11.16 -6.35
N ALA A 79 -4.31 -10.74 -6.10
CA ALA A 79 -3.21 -11.66 -5.79
C ALA A 79 -3.51 -12.53 -4.56
N TRP A 80 -4.14 -11.97 -3.53
CA TRP A 80 -4.58 -12.71 -2.35
C TRP A 80 -5.67 -13.75 -2.69
N GLN A 81 -6.68 -13.40 -3.48
CA GLN A 81 -7.76 -14.33 -3.85
C GLN A 81 -7.26 -15.49 -4.71
N LEU A 82 -6.24 -15.26 -5.53
CA LEU A 82 -5.62 -16.27 -6.39
C LEU A 82 -4.62 -17.19 -5.63
N MET A 83 -4.31 -16.88 -4.36
CA MET A 83 -3.33 -17.65 -3.59
C MET A 83 -3.83 -19.07 -3.25
N PRO A 84 -3.03 -20.13 -3.46
CA PRO A 84 -3.42 -21.51 -3.14
C PRO A 84 -3.72 -21.71 -1.65
N ARG A 85 -4.93 -22.21 -1.33
CA ARG A 85 -5.38 -22.41 0.07
C ARG A 85 -4.58 -23.45 0.86
N ARG A 86 -3.79 -24.29 0.16
CA ARG A 86 -2.82 -25.22 0.78
C ARG A 86 -1.66 -24.51 1.50
N TRP A 87 -1.48 -23.20 1.30
CA TRP A 87 -0.43 -22.39 1.94
C TRP A 87 -1.05 -21.36 2.89
N PRO A 88 -1.56 -21.77 4.07
CA PRO A 88 -2.34 -20.91 4.96
C PRO A 88 -1.55 -19.67 5.42
N SER A 89 -0.25 -19.80 5.68
CA SER A 89 0.61 -18.67 6.05
C SER A 89 0.74 -17.65 4.92
N ALA A 90 0.93 -18.10 3.67
CA ALA A 90 1.03 -17.20 2.52
C ALA A 90 -0.30 -16.49 2.26
N VAL A 91 -1.42 -17.20 2.39
CA VAL A 91 -2.78 -16.62 2.29
C VAL A 91 -3.01 -15.57 3.37
N ALA A 92 -2.58 -15.82 4.60
CA ALA A 92 -2.72 -14.87 5.70
C ALA A 92 -1.86 -13.61 5.50
N ILE A 93 -0.60 -13.77 5.08
CA ILE A 93 0.31 -12.65 4.79
C ILE A 93 -0.23 -11.82 3.61
N ALA A 94 -0.64 -12.46 2.52
CA ALA A 94 -1.21 -11.78 1.37
C ALA A 94 -2.52 -11.07 1.72
N GLY A 95 -3.37 -11.68 2.54
CA GLY A 95 -4.60 -11.06 3.02
C GLY A 95 -4.33 -9.85 3.91
N PHE A 96 -3.33 -9.94 4.80
CA PHE A 96 -2.93 -8.81 5.64
C PHE A 96 -2.43 -7.64 4.79
N PHE A 97 -1.56 -7.92 3.81
CA PHE A 97 -1.06 -6.90 2.88
C PHE A 97 -2.19 -6.31 2.02
N ALA A 98 -3.12 -7.13 1.50
CA ALA A 98 -4.27 -6.65 0.75
C ALA A 98 -5.17 -5.72 1.58
N GLY A 99 -5.45 -6.09 2.83
CA GLY A 99 -6.18 -5.22 3.76
C GLY A 99 -5.43 -3.92 4.06
N PHE A 100 -4.10 -3.98 4.21
CA PHE A 100 -3.25 -2.80 4.39
C PHE A 100 -3.33 -1.87 3.19
N CYS A 101 -3.20 -2.39 1.96
CA CYS A 101 -3.23 -1.57 0.76
C CYS A 101 -4.58 -0.88 0.55
N LEU A 102 -5.69 -1.60 0.79
CA LEU A 102 -7.03 -1.00 0.77
C LEU A 102 -7.17 0.13 1.80
N LEU A 103 -6.69 -0.09 3.02
CA LEU A 103 -6.76 0.90 4.09
C LEU A 103 -5.89 2.12 3.79
N ALA A 104 -4.62 1.91 3.40
CA ALA A 104 -3.68 2.99 3.14
C ALA A 104 -4.14 3.86 1.96
N ASN A 105 -4.47 3.25 0.81
CA ASN A 105 -4.99 3.99 -0.34
C ASN A 105 -6.35 4.64 -0.06
N GLY A 106 -7.21 3.97 0.71
CA GLY A 106 -8.51 4.51 1.09
C GLY A 106 -8.41 5.73 2.01
N LEU A 107 -7.55 5.68 3.02
CA LEU A 107 -7.27 6.81 3.90
C LEU A 107 -6.59 7.94 3.13
N TYR A 108 -5.65 7.62 2.26
CA TYR A 108 -5.00 8.60 1.39
C TYR A 108 -6.02 9.38 0.55
N LEU A 109 -6.97 8.68 -0.10
CA LEU A 109 -8.02 9.32 -0.89
C LEU A 109 -9.03 10.13 -0.06
N SER A 110 -9.41 9.63 1.12
CA SER A 110 -10.45 10.28 1.93
C SER A 110 -9.94 11.45 2.76
N VAL A 111 -8.70 11.39 3.25
CA VAL A 111 -8.07 12.44 4.05
C VAL A 111 -7.30 13.44 3.17
N GLY A 112 -6.66 12.97 2.09
CA GLY A 112 -5.85 13.81 1.20
C GLY A 112 -6.63 14.92 0.47
N VAL A 113 -7.95 14.81 0.41
CA VAL A 113 -8.86 15.86 -0.09
C VAL A 113 -8.73 17.17 0.69
N ALA A 114 -8.46 17.11 1.99
CA ALA A 114 -8.39 18.31 2.84
C ALA A 114 -7.19 19.21 2.49
N GLU A 115 -6.07 18.59 2.09
CA GLU A 115 -4.83 19.29 1.77
C GLU A 115 -4.65 19.49 0.26
N GLY A 116 -5.37 18.75 -0.58
CA GLY A 116 -5.29 18.86 -2.04
C GLY A 116 -3.89 18.52 -2.59
N ILE A 117 -3.17 17.63 -1.90
CA ILE A 117 -1.81 17.21 -2.23
C ILE A 117 -1.80 15.85 -2.92
N GLY A 118 -0.74 15.60 -3.70
CA GLY A 118 -0.57 14.37 -4.48
C GLY A 118 -1.76 14.07 -5.40
N ASP A 119 -2.13 12.80 -5.51
CA ASP A 119 -3.20 12.36 -6.42
C ASP A 119 -4.53 13.02 -6.13
N CYS A 120 -4.86 13.27 -4.85
CA CYS A 120 -6.14 13.91 -4.50
C CYS A 120 -6.23 15.30 -5.16
N GLY A 121 -5.15 16.06 -5.10
CA GLY A 121 -5.04 17.36 -5.77
C GLY A 121 -5.20 17.23 -7.28
N ASP A 122 -4.47 16.30 -7.91
CA ASP A 122 -4.50 16.11 -9.36
C ASP A 122 -5.87 15.61 -9.84
N LEU A 123 -6.48 14.66 -9.14
CA LEU A 123 -7.82 14.16 -9.42
C LEU A 123 -8.87 15.27 -9.33
N MET A 124 -8.78 16.14 -8.32
CA MET A 124 -9.68 17.29 -8.17
C MET A 124 -9.48 18.34 -9.27
N ARG A 125 -8.22 18.65 -9.63
CA ARG A 125 -7.89 19.55 -10.76
C ARG A 125 -8.43 19.01 -12.09
N HIS A 126 -8.50 17.69 -12.24
CA HIS A 126 -9.05 17.02 -13.42
C HIS A 126 -10.54 16.68 -13.31
N GLY A 127 -11.25 17.29 -12.36
CA GLY A 127 -12.72 17.28 -12.31
C GLY A 127 -13.34 16.20 -11.44
N THR A 128 -12.56 15.40 -10.73
CA THR A 128 -13.10 14.44 -9.77
C THR A 128 -13.64 15.18 -8.54
N PRO A 129 -14.93 15.07 -8.20
CA PRO A 129 -15.47 15.76 -7.03
C PRO A 129 -14.89 15.19 -5.73
N ALA A 130 -14.52 16.05 -4.78
CA ALA A 130 -14.03 15.68 -3.45
C ALA A 130 -14.88 14.60 -2.77
N ARG A 131 -16.21 14.70 -2.86
CA ARG A 131 -17.16 13.72 -2.30
C ARG A 131 -17.00 12.30 -2.88
N VAL A 132 -16.57 12.18 -4.13
CA VAL A 132 -16.31 10.88 -4.79
C VAL A 132 -15.05 10.27 -4.20
N LEU A 133 -13.98 11.07 -4.04
CA LEU A 133 -12.74 10.63 -3.41
C LEU A 133 -12.97 10.17 -1.98
N VAL A 134 -13.73 10.95 -1.18
CA VAL A 134 -14.09 10.58 0.19
C VAL A 134 -14.92 9.28 0.22
N ALA A 135 -15.96 9.17 -0.63
CA ALA A 135 -16.81 7.98 -0.65
C ALA A 135 -16.03 6.71 -1.01
N ILE A 136 -15.21 6.77 -2.06
CA ILE A 136 -14.36 5.65 -2.49
C ILE A 136 -13.31 5.34 -1.42
N GLY A 137 -12.67 6.37 -0.85
CA GLY A 137 -11.65 6.22 0.18
C GLY A 137 -12.18 5.58 1.47
N VAL A 138 -13.35 6.01 1.94
CA VAL A 138 -14.03 5.40 3.10
C VAL A 138 -14.43 3.96 2.79
N ALA A 139 -15.01 3.69 1.62
CA ALA A 139 -15.40 2.33 1.24
C ALA A 139 -14.19 1.38 1.18
N ALA A 140 -13.08 1.81 0.57
CA ALA A 140 -11.84 1.05 0.52
C ALA A 140 -11.26 0.81 1.93
N SER A 141 -11.26 1.84 2.79
CA SER A 141 -10.80 1.74 4.17
C SER A 141 -11.60 0.72 4.97
N LEU A 142 -12.92 0.78 4.89
CA LEU A 142 -13.82 -0.18 5.55
C LEU A 142 -13.63 -1.60 5.01
N ALA A 143 -13.43 -1.76 3.70
CA ALA A 143 -13.13 -3.06 3.11
C ALA A 143 -11.80 -3.63 3.61
N GLY A 144 -10.76 -2.80 3.73
CA GLY A 144 -9.46 -3.20 4.30
C GLY A 144 -9.59 -3.67 5.75
N LEU A 145 -10.31 -2.91 6.58
CA LEU A 145 -10.62 -3.28 7.96
C LEU A 145 -11.44 -4.58 8.05
N LEU A 146 -12.39 -4.79 7.13
CA LEU A 146 -13.17 -6.02 7.08
C LEU A 146 -12.31 -7.24 6.73
N ILE A 147 -11.36 -7.10 5.80
CA ILE A 147 -10.39 -8.16 5.51
C ILE A 147 -9.58 -8.49 6.76
N TRP A 148 -9.02 -7.48 7.44
CA TRP A 148 -8.26 -7.70 8.67
C TRP A 148 -9.11 -8.35 9.77
N HIS A 149 -10.37 -7.93 9.93
CA HIS A 149 -11.28 -8.54 10.89
C HIS A 149 -11.50 -10.05 10.61
N ARG A 150 -11.59 -10.45 9.33
CA ARG A 150 -11.74 -11.85 8.92
C ARG A 150 -10.47 -12.69 9.07
N LEU A 151 -9.29 -12.07 9.11
CA LEU A 151 -8.02 -12.76 9.36
C LEU A 151 -7.82 -13.12 10.84
N GLY A 152 -8.60 -12.53 11.73
CA GLY A 152 -8.58 -12.80 13.17
C GLY A 152 -8.53 -11.51 13.98
N SER A 153 -8.49 -11.65 15.30
CA SER A 153 -8.45 -10.50 16.21
C SER A 153 -7.06 -9.84 16.20
N PRO A 154 -6.94 -8.53 15.93
CA PRO A 154 -5.68 -7.80 16.10
C PRO A 154 -5.16 -7.87 17.54
N LEU A 155 -6.07 -7.95 18.54
CA LEU A 155 -5.71 -8.14 19.94
C LEU A 155 -5.08 -9.51 20.20
N ALA A 156 -5.35 -10.50 19.34
CA ALA A 156 -4.66 -11.79 19.40
C ALA A 156 -3.16 -11.62 19.14
N LEU A 157 -2.70 -10.60 18.42
CA LEU A 157 -1.26 -10.34 18.29
C LEU A 157 -0.65 -9.97 19.66
N PHE A 158 -1.33 -9.13 20.44
CA PHE A 158 -0.85 -8.65 21.75
C PHE A 158 -1.05 -9.64 22.91
N THR A 159 -1.98 -10.58 22.73
CA THR A 159 -2.36 -11.61 23.71
C THR A 159 -1.95 -13.04 23.30
N ALA A 160 -1.38 -13.21 22.11
CA ALA A 160 -0.98 -14.52 21.59
C ALA A 160 -0.01 -15.21 22.54
N LYS A 161 -0.36 -16.45 22.92
CA LYS A 161 0.54 -17.36 23.65
C LYS A 161 1.81 -17.69 22.86
N ARG A 162 1.81 -17.50 21.53
CA ARG A 162 2.98 -17.68 20.65
C ARG A 162 3.39 -16.34 20.04
N LEU A 163 4.48 -15.80 20.56
CA LEU A 163 5.17 -14.64 20.00
C LEU A 163 5.99 -15.05 18.76
N PRO A 164 6.20 -14.13 17.79
CA PRO A 164 7.08 -14.39 16.65
C PRO A 164 8.47 -14.80 17.14
N SER A 165 9.15 -15.75 16.47
CA SER A 165 10.53 -16.12 16.82
C SER A 165 11.49 -14.94 16.58
N TRP A 166 12.66 -14.94 17.22
CA TRP A 166 13.69 -13.94 16.92
C TRP A 166 14.13 -13.99 15.46
N SER A 167 14.18 -15.19 14.87
CA SER A 167 14.46 -15.35 13.43
C SER A 167 13.40 -14.68 12.56
N ALA A 168 12.11 -14.75 12.93
CA ALA A 168 11.05 -14.07 12.19
C ALA A 168 11.13 -12.55 12.34
N ALA A 169 11.38 -12.06 13.56
CA ALA A 169 11.54 -10.62 13.82
C ALA A 169 12.75 -10.03 13.07
N LEU A 170 13.92 -10.69 13.16
CA LEU A 170 15.12 -10.28 12.45
C LEU A 170 14.98 -10.43 10.95
N GLY A 171 14.39 -11.52 10.45
CA GLY A 171 14.14 -11.71 9.02
C GLY A 171 13.26 -10.59 8.44
N CYS A 172 12.20 -10.20 9.16
CA CYS A 172 11.36 -9.08 8.75
C CYS A 172 12.10 -7.73 8.80
N ALA A 173 12.89 -7.48 9.84
CA ALA A 173 13.69 -6.27 9.95
C ALA A 173 14.78 -6.17 8.86
N LEU A 174 15.43 -7.28 8.52
CA LEU A 174 16.41 -7.35 7.45
C LEU A 174 15.77 -7.17 6.08
N ALA A 175 14.57 -7.73 5.85
CA ALA A 175 13.82 -7.50 4.61
C ALA A 175 13.45 -6.02 4.44
N LEU A 176 12.99 -5.37 5.52
CA LEU A 176 12.74 -3.93 5.53
C LEU A 176 14.02 -3.13 5.22
N ALA A 177 15.12 -3.43 5.93
CA ALA A 177 16.39 -2.72 5.72
C ALA A 177 16.91 -2.89 4.28
N GLY A 178 16.81 -4.10 3.73
CA GLY A 178 17.20 -4.38 2.35
C GLY A 178 16.35 -3.62 1.33
N LEU A 179 15.03 -3.60 1.51
CA LEU A 179 14.13 -2.85 0.60
C LEU A 179 14.37 -1.34 0.70
N ALA A 180 14.49 -0.81 1.92
CA ALA A 180 14.77 0.61 2.13
C ALA A 180 16.13 1.02 1.53
N ALA A 181 17.16 0.20 1.67
CA ALA A 181 18.46 0.44 1.05
C ALA A 181 18.38 0.42 -0.48
N ALA A 182 17.59 -0.51 -1.06
CA ALA A 182 17.37 -0.56 -2.50
C ALA A 182 16.64 0.70 -3.01
N GLU A 183 15.59 1.15 -2.32
CA GLU A 183 14.88 2.39 -2.66
C GLU A 183 15.78 3.63 -2.60
N ILE A 184 16.62 3.74 -1.57
CA ILE A 184 17.60 4.84 -1.44
C ILE A 184 18.64 4.80 -2.56
N ALA A 185 19.11 3.61 -2.94
CA ALA A 185 20.13 3.46 -3.98
C ALA A 185 19.60 3.71 -5.40
N LEU A 186 18.29 3.54 -5.61
CA LEU A 186 17.63 3.71 -6.91
C LEU A 186 16.95 5.08 -7.10
N SER A 187 16.82 5.85 -6.01
CA SER A 187 16.27 7.21 -6.02
C SER A 187 17.25 8.25 -6.56
#